data_AF-A0A2I0QB17-F1
#
_entry.id   AF-A0A2I0QB17-F1
#
_cell.length_a   1.000
_cell.length_b   1.000
_cell.length_c   1.000
_cell.angle_alpha   90.00
_cell.angle_beta   90.00
_cell.angle_gamma   90.00
#
_symmetry.space_group_name_H-M   'P 1'
#
loop_
_entity.id
_entity.type
_entity.pdbx_description
1 polymer ?
#
loop_
_entity_poly.entity_id
_entity_poly.type
_entity_poly.pdbx_seq_one_letter_code
_entity_poly.pdbx_strand_id
1 'polypeptide(L)'
;SYSYGDSKTTFEGTSSQNSSQWRNQLSVNGKNSDLPASRSQFAQGHRVIANASYDLKWNDNIKTTFGLFYQGINGNAFTYTYQEGADVLNDDSSDNAVIYVPANAADIRLKEGVNGLTAAQQWDALDSFIESNDYLKSRRGKYAEINADRAPWSHIVDLKVLQDFSIKFGKKTHTLQASFDIFNFTNLINKNWGVQKFAPDFGEIAILKTESNGVAPVYSFNPAVVDNMFTIDDSGIESSRWQMQVGLRYTFK
;
A
#
# COMPACT_ATOMS: atom_id res chain seq x y z
N SER A 1 -8.91 -12.72 14.03
CA SER A 1 -9.28 -11.35 14.43
C SER A 1 -9.37 -10.46 13.20
N TYR A 2 -10.33 -9.55 13.16
CA TYR A 2 -10.45 -8.52 12.12
C TYR A 2 -10.56 -7.16 12.80
N SER A 3 -9.86 -6.16 12.26
CA SER A 3 -9.95 -4.78 12.71
C SER A 3 -10.06 -3.85 11.52
N TYR A 4 -10.78 -2.75 11.73
CA TYR A 4 -10.89 -1.64 10.79
C TYR A 4 -10.60 -0.34 11.54
N GLY A 5 -9.77 0.52 10.96
CA GLY A 5 -9.50 1.85 11.48
C GLY A 5 -9.58 2.90 10.37
N ASP A 6 -10.35 3.95 10.62
CA ASP A 6 -10.42 5.12 9.75
C ASP A 6 -10.16 6.39 10.58
N SER A 7 -9.61 7.41 9.95
CA SER A 7 -9.33 8.69 10.57
C SER A 7 -9.45 9.79 9.53
N LYS A 8 -9.87 10.98 9.96
CA LYS A 8 -9.96 12.15 9.11
C LYS A 8 -9.11 13.27 9.65
N THR A 9 -8.51 14.03 8.75
CA THR A 9 -7.78 15.24 9.09
C THR A 9 -7.99 16.29 8.01
N THR A 10 -7.88 17.56 8.40
CA THR A 10 -7.68 18.65 7.46
C THR A 10 -6.20 18.82 7.11
N PHE A 11 -5.31 18.41 8.01
CA PHE A 11 -3.88 18.65 7.93
C PHE A 11 -3.07 17.48 8.51
N GLU A 12 -2.19 16.85 7.72
CA GLU A 12 -1.54 15.59 8.09
C GLU A 12 -0.34 15.73 9.01
N GLY A 13 0.32 16.89 9.03
CA GLY A 13 1.49 17.07 9.89
C GLY A 13 2.71 16.23 9.48
N THR A 14 2.91 15.94 8.19
CA THR A 14 3.97 15.02 7.70
C THR A 14 5.37 15.61 7.52
N SER A 15 5.53 16.94 7.52
CA SER A 15 6.81 17.64 7.34
C SER A 15 7.28 18.46 8.56
N SER A 16 8.60 18.58 8.74
CA SER A 16 9.20 19.45 9.76
C SER A 16 9.18 20.94 9.39
N GLN A 17 8.83 21.28 8.14
CA GLN A 17 8.77 22.66 7.65
C GLN A 17 7.32 23.06 7.37
N ASN A 18 6.83 24.13 8.01
CA ASN A 18 5.46 24.62 7.81
C ASN A 18 5.17 25.02 6.35
N SER A 19 6.20 25.41 5.59
CA SER A 19 6.03 25.70 4.16
C SER A 19 5.74 24.42 3.37
N SER A 20 6.49 23.34 3.59
CA SER A 20 6.24 22.03 2.94
C SER A 20 4.90 21.43 3.33
N GLN A 21 4.50 21.63 4.58
CA GLN A 21 3.18 21.27 5.08
C GLN A 21 2.05 21.88 4.24
N TRP A 22 2.12 23.18 3.97
CA TRP A 22 1.15 23.86 3.10
C TRP A 22 1.29 23.45 1.62
N ARG A 23 2.53 23.35 1.10
CA ARG A 23 2.79 22.98 -0.31
C ARG A 23 2.29 21.57 -0.67
N ASN A 24 2.39 20.62 0.27
CA ASN A 24 2.00 19.24 0.03
C ASN A 24 0.49 18.98 0.23
N GLN A 25 -0.29 20.02 0.52
CA GLN A 25 -1.72 19.87 0.72
C GLN A 25 -2.41 19.51 -0.60
N LEU A 26 -3.05 18.35 -0.62
CA LEU A 26 -3.88 17.92 -1.74
C LEU A 26 -5.16 18.76 -1.81
N SER A 27 -5.52 19.22 -3.01
CA SER A 27 -6.72 20.05 -3.18
C SER A 27 -7.33 19.93 -4.57
N VAL A 28 -8.63 20.24 -4.64
CA VAL A 28 -9.38 20.45 -5.88
C VAL A 28 -9.44 21.94 -6.25
N ASN A 29 -9.48 22.83 -5.26
CA ASN A 29 -9.76 24.26 -5.43
C ASN A 29 -8.57 25.15 -5.01
N GLY A 30 -7.37 24.58 -4.88
CA GLY A 30 -6.19 25.28 -4.38
C GLY A 30 -5.99 25.17 -2.86
N LYS A 31 -4.76 25.38 -2.41
CA LYS A 31 -4.32 25.18 -1.02
C LYS A 31 -4.86 26.23 -0.04
N ASN A 32 -5.31 27.38 -0.56
CA ASN A 32 -5.92 28.46 0.22
C ASN A 32 -7.47 28.46 0.19
N SER A 33 -8.08 27.41 -0.37
CA SER A 33 -9.53 27.24 -0.34
C SER A 33 -10.02 26.73 1.03
N ASP A 34 -11.33 26.64 1.22
CA ASP A 34 -11.90 25.97 2.39
C ASP A 34 -11.64 24.46 2.28
N LEU A 35 -10.61 23.98 2.99
CA LEU A 35 -10.14 22.60 2.93
C LEU A 35 -11.01 21.72 3.83
N PRO A 36 -11.81 20.79 3.27
CA PRO A 36 -12.62 19.89 4.07
C PRO A 36 -11.72 18.86 4.79
N ALA A 37 -12.23 18.31 5.89
CA ALA A 37 -11.62 17.13 6.49
C ALA A 37 -11.70 15.95 5.51
N SER A 38 -10.55 15.39 5.15
CA SER A 38 -10.41 14.24 4.26
C SER A 38 -9.89 13.03 5.03
N ARG A 39 -9.88 11.84 4.42
CA ARG A 39 -9.30 10.66 5.07
C ARG A 39 -7.81 10.89 5.27
N SER A 40 -7.29 10.52 6.45
CA SER A 40 -5.87 10.61 6.70
C SER A 40 -5.09 9.52 5.94
N GLN A 41 -3.92 9.85 5.42
CA GLN A 41 -2.98 8.89 4.84
C GLN A 41 -2.55 7.82 5.86
N PHE A 42 -2.64 8.13 7.16
CA PHE A 42 -2.36 7.21 8.28
C PHE A 42 -3.57 6.39 8.74
N ALA A 43 -4.72 6.53 8.07
CA ALA A 43 -5.86 5.64 8.31
C ALA A 43 -5.38 4.19 8.19
N GLN A 44 -5.77 3.33 9.13
CA GLN A 44 -5.23 1.97 9.20
C GLN A 44 -5.88 1.04 8.17
N GLY A 45 -7.11 1.31 7.75
CA GLY A 45 -7.87 0.46 6.85
C GLY A 45 -8.21 -0.88 7.49
N HIS A 46 -8.29 -1.92 6.68
CA HIS A 46 -8.67 -3.25 7.10
C HIS A 46 -7.45 -4.11 7.42
N ARG A 47 -7.52 -4.87 8.51
CA ARG A 47 -6.50 -5.85 8.90
C ARG A 47 -7.15 -7.13 9.40
N VAL A 48 -6.61 -8.26 8.97
CA VAL A 48 -6.98 -9.60 9.41
C VAL A 48 -5.74 -10.27 9.98
N ILE A 49 -5.88 -10.84 11.17
CA ILE A 49 -4.82 -11.63 11.80
C ILE A 49 -5.39 -12.99 12.19
N ALA A 50 -4.64 -14.05 11.92
CA ALA A 50 -4.92 -15.38 12.41
C ALA A 50 -3.64 -16.04 12.92
N ASN A 51 -3.77 -16.87 13.95
CA ASN A 51 -2.67 -17.65 14.49
C ASN A 51 -3.14 -19.07 14.76
N ALA A 52 -2.30 -20.04 14.43
CA ALA A 52 -2.55 -21.45 14.69
C ALA A 52 -1.28 -22.09 15.27
N SER A 53 -1.44 -23.04 16.18
CA SER A 53 -0.32 -23.80 16.71
C SER A 53 -0.69 -25.26 16.85
N TYR A 54 0.26 -26.14 16.56
CA TYR A 54 0.09 -27.59 16.66
C TYR A 54 1.31 -28.23 17.32
N ASP A 55 1.05 -28.98 18.39
CA ASP A 55 2.05 -29.75 19.11
C ASP A 55 2.04 -31.20 18.62
N LEU A 56 3.14 -31.63 18.03
CA LEU A 56 3.39 -33.03 17.69
C LEU A 56 4.32 -33.64 18.73
N LYS A 57 3.77 -34.53 19.56
CA LYS A 57 4.54 -35.30 20.54
C LYS A 57 4.98 -36.61 19.91
N TRP A 58 6.29 -36.79 19.75
CA TRP A 58 6.85 -38.03 19.23
C TRP A 58 6.98 -39.09 20.31
N ASN A 59 7.37 -38.66 21.52
CA ASN A 59 7.42 -39.45 22.75
C ASN A 59 7.47 -38.50 23.97
N ASP A 60 7.71 -39.04 25.17
CA ASP A 60 7.78 -38.27 26.42
C ASP A 60 8.95 -37.27 26.48
N ASN A 61 9.97 -37.45 25.64
CA ASN A 61 11.19 -36.64 25.63
C ASN A 61 11.27 -35.70 24.43
N ILE A 62 10.52 -35.94 23.34
CA ILE A 62 10.67 -35.23 22.08
C ILE A 62 9.32 -34.67 21.63
N LYS A 63 9.26 -33.35 21.48
CA LYS A 63 8.07 -32.63 21.01
C LYS A 63 8.46 -31.61 19.94
N THR A 64 7.73 -31.58 18.84
CA THR A 64 7.81 -30.50 17.85
C THR A 64 6.58 -29.62 17.99
N THR A 65 6.74 -28.29 17.96
CA THR A 65 5.63 -27.34 17.89
C THR A 65 5.72 -26.57 16.59
N PHE A 66 4.64 -26.55 15.83
CA PHE A 66 4.48 -25.69 14.67
C PHE A 66 3.58 -24.53 15.05
N GLY A 67 4.00 -23.31 14.73
CA GLY A 67 3.21 -22.09 14.85
C GLY A 67 3.10 -21.42 13.49
N LEU A 68 1.89 -21.04 13.11
CA LEU A 68 1.63 -20.22 11.94
C LEU A 68 1.00 -18.91 12.40
N PHE A 69 1.50 -17.81 11.86
CA PHE A 69 0.91 -16.49 12.00
C PHE A 69 0.60 -15.95 10.62
N TYR A 70 -0.63 -15.51 10.42
CA TYR A 70 -1.09 -14.90 9.18
C TYR A 70 -1.50 -13.45 9.45
N GLN A 71 -1.03 -12.55 8.58
CA GLN A 71 -1.46 -11.17 8.50
C GLN A 71 -1.90 -10.85 7.08
N GLY A 72 -3.17 -10.45 6.95
CA GLY A 72 -3.68 -9.73 5.79
C GLY A 72 -3.87 -8.26 6.16
N ILE A 73 -3.36 -7.32 5.37
CA ILE A 73 -3.61 -5.89 5.58
C ILE A 73 -3.83 -5.19 4.23
N ASN A 74 -4.77 -4.26 4.18
CA ASN A 74 -4.87 -3.34 3.05
C ASN A 74 -3.62 -2.45 3.00
N GLY A 75 -3.05 -2.24 1.81
CA GLY A 75 -2.00 -1.26 1.60
C GLY A 75 -2.44 0.17 1.94
N ASN A 76 -1.49 1.11 1.98
CA ASN A 76 -1.73 2.50 2.37
C ASN A 76 -2.83 3.17 1.54
N ALA A 77 -3.51 4.14 2.15
CA ALA A 77 -4.45 4.99 1.45
C ALA A 77 -3.71 5.92 0.49
N PHE A 78 -4.33 6.24 -0.64
CA PHE A 78 -3.73 7.13 -1.63
C PHE A 78 -4.77 7.96 -2.39
N THR A 79 -4.28 9.00 -3.07
CA THR A 79 -5.04 9.94 -3.87
C THR A 79 -4.55 9.91 -5.31
N TYR A 80 -5.48 9.97 -6.26
CA TYR A 80 -5.13 10.19 -7.66
C TYR A 80 -4.92 11.68 -7.93
N THR A 81 -3.74 12.02 -8.43
CA THR A 81 -3.32 13.40 -8.69
C THR A 81 -2.93 13.62 -10.16
N TYR A 82 -2.80 14.88 -10.56
CA TYR A 82 -2.13 15.21 -11.83
C TYR A 82 -0.60 15.12 -11.65
N GLN A 83 0.10 14.66 -12.69
CA GLN A 83 1.56 14.72 -12.74
C GLN A 83 2.01 16.17 -12.91
N GLU A 84 3.13 16.48 -12.28
CA GLU A 84 3.81 17.78 -12.42
C GLU A 84 4.09 18.08 -13.90
N GLY A 85 3.76 19.31 -14.31
CA GLY A 85 3.73 19.71 -15.71
C GLY A 85 3.36 21.17 -15.84
N ALA A 86 2.36 21.48 -16.67
CA ALA A 86 1.71 22.79 -16.59
C ALA A 86 0.72 22.76 -15.42
N ASP A 87 1.17 23.16 -14.22
CA ASP A 87 0.40 23.05 -12.97
C ASP A 87 -1.04 23.57 -13.13
N VAL A 88 -2.03 22.71 -12.84
CA VAL A 88 -3.46 23.00 -12.99
C VAL A 88 -3.88 24.09 -12.02
N LEU A 89 -3.47 23.97 -10.75
CA LEU A 89 -3.81 24.94 -9.71
C LEU A 89 -2.92 26.19 -9.79
N ASN A 90 -1.64 26.01 -10.16
CA ASN A 90 -0.64 27.08 -10.29
C ASN A 90 -0.60 28.02 -9.07
N ASP A 91 -0.82 27.47 -7.87
CA ASP A 91 -0.87 28.21 -6.61
C ASP A 91 0.47 28.22 -5.85
N ASP A 92 1.43 27.39 -6.30
CA ASP A 92 2.79 27.22 -5.78
C ASP A 92 3.60 26.30 -6.73
N SER A 93 4.85 25.94 -6.38
CA SER A 93 5.76 25.07 -7.14
C SER A 93 5.42 23.57 -7.14
N SER A 94 4.23 23.17 -6.71
CA SER A 94 3.81 21.75 -6.68
C SER A 94 2.31 21.70 -6.98
N ASP A 95 1.89 20.94 -7.99
CA ASP A 95 0.48 20.99 -8.40
C ASP A 95 -0.43 20.41 -7.31
N ASN A 96 -0.09 19.25 -6.73
CA ASN A 96 -0.85 18.53 -5.68
C ASN A 96 -2.37 18.50 -5.94
N ALA A 97 -2.72 18.55 -7.23
CA ALA A 97 -4.06 18.74 -7.71
C ALA A 97 -4.73 17.38 -7.86
N VAL A 98 -5.86 17.23 -7.19
CA VAL A 98 -6.63 15.99 -7.23
C VAL A 98 -7.34 15.89 -8.58
N ILE A 99 -7.30 14.71 -9.20
CA ILE A 99 -7.85 14.56 -10.56
C ILE A 99 -9.37 14.70 -10.59
N TYR A 100 -9.87 15.21 -11.70
CA TYR A 100 -11.24 14.96 -12.13
C TYR A 100 -11.27 13.65 -12.91
N VAL A 101 -12.19 12.74 -12.57
CA VAL A 101 -12.38 11.49 -13.30
C VAL A 101 -13.38 11.74 -14.43
N PRO A 102 -12.98 11.70 -15.71
CA PRO A 102 -13.87 12.04 -16.82
C PRO A 102 -15.11 11.14 -16.87
N ALA A 103 -16.29 11.70 -17.13
CA ALA A 103 -17.47 10.87 -17.32
C ALA A 103 -17.41 10.11 -18.66
N ASN A 104 -16.84 10.74 -19.69
CA ASN A 104 -16.72 10.23 -21.05
C ASN A 104 -15.63 11.01 -21.82
N ALA A 105 -15.37 10.63 -23.08
CA ALA A 105 -14.31 11.21 -23.91
C ALA A 105 -14.45 12.73 -24.15
N ALA A 106 -15.67 13.28 -24.11
CA ALA A 106 -15.91 14.71 -24.31
C ALA A 106 -15.52 15.56 -23.09
N ASP A 107 -15.38 14.94 -21.91
CA ASP A 107 -15.04 15.63 -20.66
C ASP A 107 -13.53 15.88 -20.50
N ILE A 108 -12.69 15.33 -21.38
CA ILE A 108 -11.24 15.45 -21.29
C ILE A 108 -10.63 15.77 -22.66
N ARG A 109 -9.65 16.68 -22.69
CA ARG A 109 -8.86 16.96 -23.89
C ARG A 109 -7.52 16.25 -23.78
N LEU A 110 -7.28 15.28 -24.66
CA LEU A 110 -6.02 14.52 -24.69
C LEU A 110 -5.14 15.00 -25.85
N LYS A 111 -3.85 15.18 -25.58
CA LYS A 111 -2.87 15.65 -26.56
C LYS A 111 -2.49 14.54 -27.53
N GLU A 112 -2.57 14.84 -28.83
CA GLU A 112 -2.16 13.91 -29.89
C GLU A 112 -0.66 13.58 -29.86
N GLY A 113 -0.32 12.32 -30.13
CA GLY A 113 1.05 11.85 -30.36
C GLY A 113 1.93 11.70 -29.12
N VAL A 114 1.41 11.93 -27.91
CA VAL A 114 2.17 11.75 -26.67
C VAL A 114 2.39 10.26 -26.41
N ASN A 115 3.63 9.87 -26.10
CA ASN A 115 4.06 8.47 -25.97
C ASN A 115 3.77 7.61 -27.21
N GLY A 116 3.64 8.23 -28.39
CA GLY A 116 3.30 7.54 -29.64
C GLY A 116 1.83 7.13 -29.76
N LEU A 117 0.94 7.64 -28.88
CA LEU A 117 -0.49 7.33 -28.86
C LEU A 117 -1.32 8.49 -29.40
N THR A 118 -2.38 8.18 -30.15
CA THR A 118 -3.40 9.17 -30.51
C THR A 118 -4.25 9.54 -29.29
N ALA A 119 -4.97 10.67 -29.34
CA ALA A 119 -5.90 11.05 -28.28
C ALA A 119 -6.96 9.97 -28.01
N ALA A 120 -7.46 9.32 -29.07
CA ALA A 120 -8.43 8.23 -28.96
C ALA A 120 -7.83 6.99 -28.26
N GLN A 121 -6.60 6.60 -28.59
CA GLN A 121 -5.93 5.47 -27.94
C GLN A 121 -5.65 5.74 -26.46
N GLN A 122 -5.26 6.97 -26.12
CA GLN A 122 -5.12 7.39 -24.73
C GLN A 122 -6.45 7.34 -23.99
N TRP A 123 -7.54 7.79 -24.62
CA TRP A 123 -8.88 7.70 -24.06
C TRP A 123 -9.29 6.24 -23.80
N ASP A 124 -9.18 5.36 -24.78
CA ASP A 124 -9.58 3.95 -24.64
C ASP A 124 -8.82 3.27 -23.50
N ALA A 125 -7.53 3.57 -23.34
CA ALA A 125 -6.73 3.03 -22.25
C ALA A 125 -7.09 3.62 -20.88
N LEU A 126 -7.33 4.93 -20.81
CA LEU A 126 -7.79 5.60 -19.58
C LEU A 126 -9.18 5.09 -19.16
N ASP A 127 -10.10 4.97 -20.10
CA ASP A 127 -11.47 4.49 -19.88
C ASP A 127 -11.46 3.04 -19.38
N SER A 128 -10.64 2.19 -20.00
CA SER A 128 -10.42 0.81 -19.55
C SER A 128 -9.86 0.74 -18.13
N PHE A 129 -8.92 1.62 -17.79
CA PHE A 129 -8.38 1.71 -16.43
C PHE A 129 -9.45 2.15 -15.43
N ILE A 130 -10.22 3.19 -15.73
CA ILE A 130 -11.33 3.67 -14.89
C ILE A 130 -12.37 2.56 -14.68
N GLU A 131 -12.75 1.82 -15.73
CA GLU A 131 -13.70 0.71 -15.61
C GLU A 131 -13.19 -0.47 -14.78
N SER A 132 -11.87 -0.69 -14.78
CA SER A 132 -11.25 -1.78 -14.04
C SER A 132 -11.06 -1.50 -12.54
N ASN A 133 -11.19 -0.24 -12.11
CA ASN A 133 -11.03 0.18 -10.73
C ASN A 133 -12.39 0.64 -10.15
N ASP A 134 -12.92 -0.09 -9.17
CA ASP A 134 -14.24 0.18 -8.55
C ASP A 134 -14.36 1.60 -8.00
N TYR A 135 -13.28 2.14 -7.43
CA TYR A 135 -13.27 3.49 -6.89
C TYR A 135 -13.34 4.54 -8.01
N LEU A 136 -12.44 4.50 -8.99
CA LEU A 136 -12.45 5.45 -10.13
C LEU A 136 -13.76 5.37 -10.90
N LYS A 137 -14.27 4.16 -11.14
CA LYS A 137 -15.58 3.94 -11.76
C LYS A 137 -16.70 4.66 -11.03
N SER A 138 -16.71 4.61 -9.69
CA SER A 138 -17.69 5.31 -8.86
C SER A 138 -17.55 6.85 -8.88
N ARG A 139 -16.39 7.35 -9.35
CA ARG A 139 -16.06 8.78 -9.41
C ARG A 139 -16.21 9.40 -10.80
N ARG A 140 -16.66 8.67 -11.82
CA ARG A 140 -16.94 9.25 -13.15
C ARG A 140 -17.79 10.52 -13.03
N GLY A 141 -17.33 11.60 -13.66
CA GLY A 141 -17.98 12.90 -13.62
C GLY A 141 -17.73 13.69 -12.32
N LYS A 142 -16.79 13.26 -11.48
CA LYS A 142 -16.49 13.86 -10.18
C LYS A 142 -14.98 13.89 -9.96
N TYR A 143 -14.54 14.75 -9.04
CA TYR A 143 -13.16 14.70 -8.55
C TYR A 143 -12.92 13.43 -7.75
N ALA A 144 -11.69 12.91 -7.79
CA ALA A 144 -11.25 11.94 -6.80
C ALA A 144 -11.32 12.57 -5.39
N GLU A 145 -11.56 11.74 -4.39
CA GLU A 145 -11.44 12.08 -2.98
C GLU A 145 -10.03 11.77 -2.47
N ILE A 146 -9.57 12.63 -1.57
CA ILE A 146 -8.26 12.50 -0.93
C ILE A 146 -8.23 11.24 -0.06
N ASN A 147 -7.22 10.41 -0.30
CA ASN A 147 -6.90 9.17 0.40
C ASN A 147 -8.05 8.15 0.38
N ALA A 148 -8.97 8.24 -0.57
CA ALA A 148 -10.17 7.39 -0.56
C ALA A 148 -9.94 6.00 -1.14
N ASP A 149 -8.94 5.81 -2.02
CA ASP A 149 -8.53 4.51 -2.54
C ASP A 149 -7.35 3.93 -1.74
N ARG A 150 -7.05 2.64 -1.90
CA ARG A 150 -6.01 1.93 -1.16
C ARG A 150 -5.18 1.02 -2.02
N ALA A 151 -3.88 0.96 -1.72
CA ALA A 151 -3.00 -0.03 -2.32
C ALA A 151 -3.49 -1.47 -2.02
N PRO A 152 -3.11 -2.45 -2.86
CA PRO A 152 -3.62 -3.81 -2.77
C PRO A 152 -3.38 -4.46 -1.41
N TRP A 153 -4.16 -5.50 -1.10
CA TRP A 153 -3.92 -6.32 0.08
C TRP A 153 -2.55 -7.01 0.02
N SER A 154 -1.82 -6.99 1.13
CA SER A 154 -0.67 -7.85 1.35
C SER A 154 -1.05 -9.00 2.29
N HIS A 155 -0.46 -10.17 2.03
CA HIS A 155 -0.73 -11.41 2.75
C HIS A 155 0.59 -12.05 3.16
N ILE A 156 0.90 -12.01 4.45
CA ILE A 156 2.15 -12.54 5.01
C ILE A 156 1.82 -13.71 5.92
N VAL A 157 2.58 -14.80 5.75
CA VAL A 157 2.51 -15.96 6.62
C VAL A 157 3.88 -16.21 7.21
N ASP A 158 3.97 -16.20 8.53
CA ASP A 158 5.17 -16.57 9.27
C ASP A 158 5.04 -18.00 9.80
N LEU A 159 6.15 -18.72 9.82
CA LEU A 159 6.25 -20.07 10.35
C LEU A 159 7.24 -20.10 11.50
N LYS A 160 6.81 -20.62 12.64
CA LYS A 160 7.65 -20.96 13.78
C LYS A 160 7.70 -22.48 13.95
N VAL A 161 8.89 -23.03 14.06
CA VAL A 161 9.11 -24.44 14.41
C VAL A 161 9.94 -24.49 15.68
N LEU A 162 9.44 -25.20 16.68
CA LEU A 162 10.16 -25.46 17.93
C LEU A 162 10.41 -26.95 18.04
N GLN A 163 11.63 -27.33 18.37
CA GLN A 163 11.99 -28.71 18.64
C GLN A 163 12.50 -28.82 20.07
N ASP A 164 11.72 -29.48 20.91
CA ASP A 164 12.03 -29.70 22.32
C ASP A 164 12.63 -31.10 22.51
N PHE A 165 13.73 -31.15 23.25
CA PHE A 165 14.35 -32.36 23.79
C PHE A 165 14.39 -32.25 25.31
N SER A 166 13.59 -33.06 25.99
CA SER A 166 13.40 -33.02 27.43
C SER A 166 13.90 -34.31 28.07
N ILE A 167 14.80 -34.19 29.04
CA ILE A 167 15.27 -35.32 29.87
C ILE A 167 14.94 -35.05 31.33
N LYS A 168 14.53 -36.11 32.04
CA LYS A 168 14.31 -36.03 33.48
C LYS A 168 15.58 -36.44 34.19
N PHE A 169 16.14 -35.55 35.01
CA PHE A 169 17.31 -35.81 35.84
C PHE A 169 16.97 -35.54 37.30
N GLY A 170 16.87 -36.62 38.09
CA GLY A 170 16.38 -36.56 39.46
C GLY A 170 14.94 -36.03 39.54
N LYS A 171 14.77 -34.92 40.26
CA LYS A 171 13.46 -34.26 40.45
C LYS A 171 13.16 -33.17 39.41
N LYS A 172 14.12 -32.84 38.54
CA LYS A 172 13.99 -31.75 37.57
C LYS A 172 13.87 -32.28 36.15
N THR A 173 13.11 -31.57 35.33
CA THR A 173 13.08 -31.77 33.88
C THR A 173 13.93 -30.71 33.22
N HIS A 174 14.84 -31.16 32.37
CA HIS A 174 15.76 -30.35 31.61
C HIS A 174 15.32 -30.38 30.15
N THR A 175 14.94 -29.24 29.58
CA THR A 175 14.52 -29.12 28.19
C THR A 175 15.51 -28.25 27.43
N LEU A 176 16.10 -28.82 26.38
CA LEU A 176 16.80 -28.08 25.33
C LEU A 176 15.84 -27.89 24.16
N GLN A 177 15.69 -26.66 23.71
CA GLN A 177 14.76 -26.29 22.66
C GLN A 177 15.46 -25.52 21.56
N ALA A 178 15.45 -26.07 20.35
CA ALA A 178 15.82 -25.35 19.15
C ALA A 178 14.58 -24.63 18.58
N SER A 179 14.76 -23.40 18.11
CA SER A 179 13.70 -22.62 17.46
C SER A 179 14.13 -22.16 16.07
N PHE A 180 13.22 -22.26 15.12
CA PHE A 180 13.33 -21.72 13.78
C PHE A 180 12.13 -20.81 13.55
N ASP A 181 12.37 -19.51 13.47
CA ASP A 181 11.37 -18.49 13.15
C ASP A 181 11.62 -18.02 11.73
N ILE A 182 10.66 -18.26 10.82
CA ILE A 182 10.72 -17.89 9.41
C ILE A 182 9.65 -16.85 9.14
N PHE A 183 10.08 -15.61 9.02
CA PHE A 183 9.23 -14.49 8.65
C PHE A 183 9.00 -14.50 7.14
N ASN A 184 7.75 -14.27 6.74
CA ASN A 184 7.30 -14.35 5.36
C ASN A 184 7.65 -15.70 4.68
N PHE A 185 7.36 -16.79 5.38
CA PHE A 185 7.62 -18.17 4.96
C PHE A 185 7.06 -18.50 3.56
N THR A 186 5.91 -17.94 3.19
CA THR A 186 5.36 -18.15 1.85
C THR A 186 6.21 -17.55 0.74
N ASN A 187 6.92 -16.44 1.01
CA ASN A 187 7.86 -15.85 0.05
C ASN A 187 9.10 -16.73 -0.16
N LEU A 188 9.59 -17.39 0.90
CA LEU A 188 10.66 -18.39 0.81
C LEU A 188 10.29 -19.53 -0.17
N ILE A 189 9.01 -19.94 -0.18
CA ILE A 189 8.50 -20.97 -1.09
C ILE A 189 8.31 -20.40 -2.51
N ASN A 190 7.71 -19.21 -2.63
CA ASN A 190 7.43 -18.56 -3.91
C ASN A 190 7.64 -17.05 -3.80
N LYS A 191 8.60 -16.52 -4.57
CA LYS A 191 8.97 -15.10 -4.59
C LYS A 191 7.82 -14.13 -4.91
N ASN A 192 6.71 -14.62 -5.50
CA ASN A 192 5.54 -13.81 -5.82
C ASN A 192 4.50 -13.77 -4.69
N TRP A 193 4.69 -14.54 -3.61
CA TRP A 193 3.83 -14.51 -2.41
C TRP A 193 4.43 -13.63 -1.34
N GLY A 194 3.60 -13.11 -0.42
CA GLY A 194 4.13 -12.26 0.65
C GLY A 194 4.71 -10.93 0.18
N VAL A 195 4.29 -10.45 -0.99
CA VAL A 195 4.73 -9.17 -1.54
C VAL A 195 3.87 -8.06 -0.96
N GLN A 196 4.51 -7.06 -0.38
CA GLN A 196 3.86 -5.86 0.12
C GLN A 196 3.97 -4.74 -0.92
N LYS A 197 2.82 -4.20 -1.32
CA LYS A 197 2.73 -3.11 -2.30
C LYS A 197 2.20 -1.85 -1.63
N PHE A 198 2.80 -0.71 -1.97
CA PHE A 198 2.44 0.58 -1.43
C PHE A 198 2.26 1.59 -2.56
N ALA A 199 1.35 2.55 -2.36
CA ALA A 199 1.31 3.74 -3.19
C ALA A 199 2.51 4.63 -2.83
N PRO A 200 3.32 5.05 -3.81
CA PRO A 200 4.52 5.87 -3.59
C PRO A 200 4.16 7.31 -3.20
N ASP A 201 5.19 8.16 -3.08
CA ASP A 201 5.06 9.62 -3.06
C ASP A 201 4.05 10.15 -2.03
N PHE A 202 4.15 9.67 -0.79
CA PHE A 202 3.24 10.06 0.31
C PHE A 202 1.77 9.73 0.05
N GLY A 203 1.49 8.68 -0.73
CA GLY A 203 0.13 8.26 -1.08
C GLY A 203 -0.43 9.06 -2.25
N GLU A 204 0.40 9.43 -3.21
CA GLU A 204 -0.03 10.13 -4.42
C GLU A 204 0.25 9.24 -5.64
N ILE A 205 -0.76 9.07 -6.50
CA ILE A 205 -0.61 8.33 -7.75
C ILE A 205 -1.03 9.25 -8.90
N ALA A 206 -0.03 9.73 -9.62
CA ALA A 206 -0.20 10.71 -10.67
C ALA A 206 -0.43 10.03 -12.03
N ILE A 207 -1.69 9.92 -12.47
CA ILE A 207 -2.06 9.15 -13.67
C ILE A 207 -2.22 9.99 -14.94
N LEU A 208 -2.51 11.29 -14.80
CA LEU A 208 -2.71 12.22 -15.91
C LEU A 208 -1.66 13.31 -15.86
N LYS A 209 -0.99 13.59 -16.98
CA LYS A 209 -0.06 14.70 -17.07
C LYS A 209 -0.73 15.91 -17.69
N THR A 210 -0.55 17.09 -17.10
CA THR A 210 -1.03 18.34 -17.69
C THR A 210 -0.04 18.87 -18.71
N GLU A 211 -0.44 18.87 -19.98
CA GLU A 211 0.38 19.31 -21.12
C GLU A 211 0.25 20.81 -21.36
N SER A 212 -0.92 21.39 -21.08
CA SER A 212 -1.14 22.83 -21.05
C SER A 212 -2.26 23.19 -20.07
N ASN A 213 -2.07 24.24 -19.27
CA ASN A 213 -3.08 24.75 -18.36
C ASN A 213 -3.90 25.91 -19.00
N GLY A 214 -4.99 26.33 -18.35
CA GLY A 214 -5.87 27.44 -18.73
C GLY A 214 -7.34 27.07 -18.54
N VAL A 215 -8.24 27.83 -19.18
CA VAL A 215 -9.70 27.56 -19.16
C VAL A 215 -10.04 26.19 -19.78
N ALA A 216 -9.15 25.70 -20.66
CA ALA A 216 -9.32 24.48 -21.42
C ALA A 216 -8.03 23.64 -21.34
N PRO A 217 -7.73 23.03 -20.18
CA PRO A 217 -6.50 22.29 -20.02
C PRO A 217 -6.48 21.07 -20.95
N VAL A 218 -5.27 20.70 -21.37
CA VAL A 218 -4.99 19.53 -22.21
C VAL A 218 -4.10 18.59 -21.42
N TYR A 219 -4.44 17.31 -21.45
CA TYR A 219 -3.77 16.27 -20.68
C TYR A 219 -3.13 15.22 -21.60
N SER A 220 -2.29 14.38 -21.02
CA SER A 220 -1.86 13.13 -21.63
C SER A 220 -1.96 11.99 -20.64
N PHE A 221 -2.23 10.79 -21.14
CA PHE A 221 -2.29 9.55 -20.37
C PHE A 221 -1.25 8.57 -20.90
N ASN A 222 -0.43 8.01 -20.02
CA ASN A 222 0.48 6.93 -20.35
C ASN A 222 0.01 5.63 -19.68
N PRO A 223 -0.46 4.62 -20.44
CA PRO A 223 -0.90 3.35 -19.88
C PRO A 223 0.16 2.65 -19.01
N ALA A 224 1.46 2.88 -19.30
CA ALA A 224 2.56 2.29 -18.53
C ALA A 224 2.62 2.74 -17.05
N VAL A 225 1.94 3.84 -16.70
CA VAL A 225 1.84 4.31 -15.30
C VAL A 225 0.97 3.35 -14.48
N VAL A 226 -0.07 2.76 -15.09
CA VAL A 226 -0.97 1.81 -14.40
C VAL A 226 -0.21 0.56 -13.97
N ASP A 227 0.69 0.06 -14.81
CA ASP A 227 1.47 -1.15 -14.53
C ASP A 227 2.47 -0.95 -13.37
N ASN A 228 2.88 0.29 -13.11
CA ASN A 228 3.94 0.64 -12.16
C ASN A 228 3.46 1.59 -11.04
N MET A 229 2.14 1.68 -10.82
CA MET A 229 1.56 2.63 -9.86
C MET A 229 1.87 2.31 -8.38
N PHE A 230 2.31 1.09 -8.08
CA PHE A 230 2.66 0.65 -6.73
C PHE A 230 4.12 0.21 -6.66
N THR A 231 4.78 0.57 -5.58
CA THR A 231 6.15 0.14 -5.27
C THR A 231 6.12 -1.06 -4.34
N ILE A 232 7.16 -1.89 -4.44
CA ILE A 232 7.37 -3.03 -3.54
C ILE A 232 8.35 -2.58 -2.46
N ASP A 233 8.01 -2.81 -1.19
CA ASP A 233 9.00 -2.65 -0.12
C ASP A 233 9.89 -3.89 -0.07
N ASP A 234 11.16 -3.73 -0.40
CA ASP A 234 12.18 -4.77 -0.37
C ASP A 234 13.31 -4.46 0.63
N SER A 235 13.12 -3.47 1.51
CA SER A 235 14.15 -2.94 2.38
C SER A 235 13.87 -3.17 3.87
N GLY A 236 14.92 -3.46 4.64
CA GLY A 236 14.78 -3.62 6.10
C GLY A 236 14.04 -4.88 6.57
N ILE A 237 13.58 -4.83 7.82
CA ILE A 237 12.99 -5.97 8.55
C ILE A 237 11.51 -6.20 8.24
N GLU A 238 10.78 -5.17 7.84
CA GLU A 238 9.37 -5.23 7.40
C GLU A 238 9.27 -5.27 5.87
N SER A 239 10.11 -6.08 5.22
CA SER A 239 10.17 -6.14 3.75
C SER A 239 9.36 -7.31 3.17
N SER A 240 9.20 -7.29 1.85
CA SER A 240 8.69 -8.42 1.07
C SER A 240 9.65 -9.61 1.03
N ARG A 241 10.81 -9.54 1.71
CA ARG A 241 11.82 -10.60 1.76
C ARG A 241 11.55 -11.52 2.95
N TRP A 242 11.80 -12.80 2.77
CA TRP A 242 11.79 -13.74 3.90
C TRP A 242 13.05 -13.56 4.76
N GLN A 243 12.90 -13.82 6.05
CA GLN A 243 14.00 -13.80 7.01
C GLN A 243 13.89 -15.00 7.94
N MET A 244 15.02 -15.52 8.39
CA MET A 244 15.03 -16.64 9.34
C MET A 244 15.89 -16.30 10.55
N GLN A 245 15.34 -16.56 11.74
CA GLN A 245 16.03 -16.50 13.00
C GLN A 245 16.10 -17.90 13.62
N VAL A 246 17.30 -18.30 14.03
CA VAL A 246 17.54 -19.57 14.72
C VAL A 246 17.88 -19.28 16.18
N GLY A 247 17.31 -20.04 17.10
CA GLY A 247 17.50 -19.87 18.53
C GLY A 247 17.71 -21.20 19.25
N LEU A 248 18.37 -21.12 20.40
CA LEU A 248 18.51 -22.24 21.33
C LEU A 248 18.15 -21.76 22.72
N ARG A 249 17.24 -22.47 23.38
CA ARG A 249 16.78 -22.18 24.74
C ARG A 249 16.95 -23.40 25.60
N TYR A 250 17.48 -23.20 26.81
CA TYR A 250 17.54 -24.23 27.84
C TYR A 250 16.63 -23.85 29.00
N THR A 251 15.81 -24.78 29.48
CA THR A 251 14.87 -24.57 30.57
C THR A 251 15.00 -25.71 31.57
N PHE A 252 15.09 -25.37 32.86
CA PHE A 252 15.11 -26.32 33.97
C PHE A 252 13.92 -26.01 34.88
N LYS A 253 13.02 -26.99 35.03
CA LYS A 253 11.87 -26.91 35.93
C LYS A 253 11.90 -28.06 36.93
#